data_AF-A0A7T5R119-F1
#
_entry.id   AF-A0A7T5R119-F1
#
_cell.length_a   1.000
_cell.length_b   1.000
_cell.length_c   1.000
_cell.angle_alpha   90.00
_cell.angle_beta   90.00
_cell.angle_gamma   90.00
#
_symmetry.space_group_name_H-M   'P 1'
#
loop_
_entity.id
_entity.type
_entity.pdbx_description
1 polymer ?
#
loop_
_entity_poly.entity_id
_entity_poly.type
_entity_poly.pdbx_seq_one_letter_code
_entity_poly.pdbx_strand_id
1 'polypeptide(L)'
;MPSLEVTMPRATLEIREKLALRLTRAVSESAGFEPEIFGIRFLEYDEGVAACGGMLWNAGSKDAPYLHFLLYCPRLSRAQKQSLATALSAAFVSVLKKPDWLPVIHICEHPYDNIVVGGKLLSDAYDECAQKRFYYDMGAV
;
A
#
# COMPACT_ATOMS: atom_id res chain seq x y z
N MET A 1 -12.65 1.21 0.84
CA MET A 1 -11.74 1.16 -0.31
C MET A 1 -10.35 0.99 0.26
N PRO A 2 -9.71 -0.19 0.13
CA PRO A 2 -8.31 -0.31 0.49
C PRO A 2 -7.50 0.69 -0.35
N SER A 3 -6.53 1.35 0.25
CA SER A 3 -5.70 2.32 -0.45
C SER A 3 -4.27 2.32 0.06
N LEU A 4 -3.32 2.56 -0.85
CA LEU A 4 -1.90 2.58 -0.56
C LEU A 4 -1.32 3.95 -0.90
N GLU A 5 -0.73 4.60 0.09
CA GLU A 5 0.12 5.76 -0.12
C GLU A 5 1.58 5.30 -0.27
N VAL A 6 2.24 5.76 -1.33
CA VAL A 6 3.61 5.38 -1.69
C VAL A 6 4.49 6.63 -1.66
N THR A 7 5.29 6.76 -0.60
CA THR A 7 6.27 7.83 -0.45
C THR A 7 7.60 7.40 -1.09
N MET A 8 8.06 8.16 -2.09
CA MET A 8 9.26 7.84 -2.86
C MET A 8 9.88 9.08 -3.52
N PRO A 9 11.15 9.03 -3.97
CA PRO A 9 11.68 10.07 -4.84
C PRO A 9 10.86 10.24 -6.11
N ARG A 10 10.85 11.45 -6.67
CA ARG A 10 10.14 11.77 -7.91
C ARG A 10 10.53 10.79 -9.04
N ALA A 11 9.52 10.24 -9.69
CA ALA A 11 9.65 9.29 -10.78
C ALA A 11 8.97 9.80 -12.06
N THR A 12 9.31 9.15 -13.17
CA THR A 12 8.64 9.39 -14.45
C THR A 12 7.23 8.82 -14.45
N LEU A 13 6.37 9.31 -15.36
CA LEU A 13 5.03 8.76 -15.55
C LEU A 13 5.08 7.26 -15.84
N GLU A 14 5.98 6.82 -16.71
CA GLU A 14 6.16 5.41 -17.06
C GLU A 14 6.45 4.52 -15.84
N ILE A 15 7.30 4.99 -14.92
CA ILE A 15 7.59 4.26 -13.68
C ILE A 15 6.35 4.20 -12.78
N ARG A 16 5.63 5.32 -12.62
CA ARG A 16 4.40 5.36 -11.82
C ARG A 16 3.32 4.43 -12.39
N GLU A 17 3.14 4.36 -13.70
CA GLU A 17 2.19 3.45 -14.35
C GLU A 17 2.56 1.97 -14.09
N LYS A 18 3.84 1.62 -14.25
CA LYS A 18 4.33 0.27 -13.95
C LYS A 18 4.17 -0.07 -12.46
N LEU A 19 4.47 0.86 -11.56
CA LEU A 19 4.28 0.70 -10.13
C LEU A 19 2.81 0.51 -9.79
N ALA A 20 1.92 1.35 -10.31
CA ALA A 20 0.49 1.25 -10.07
C ALA A 20 -0.04 -0.14 -10.46
N LEU A 21 0.30 -0.61 -11.66
CA LEU A 21 -0.10 -1.94 -12.12
C LEU A 21 0.45 -3.06 -11.23
N ARG A 22 1.74 -3.02 -10.89
CA ARG A 22 2.40 -4.11 -10.14
C ARG A 22 1.98 -4.15 -8.68
N LEU A 23 1.83 -2.99 -8.05
CA LEU A 23 1.40 -2.88 -6.65
C LEU A 23 -0.07 -3.30 -6.50
N THR A 24 -0.96 -2.88 -7.41
CA THR A 24 -2.36 -3.34 -7.40
C THR A 24 -2.46 -4.85 -7.49
N ARG A 25 -1.70 -5.49 -8.40
CA ARG A 25 -1.67 -6.96 -8.50
C ARG A 25 -1.14 -7.62 -7.24
N ALA A 26 -0.04 -7.11 -6.69
CA ALA A 26 0.54 -7.64 -5.44
C ALA A 26 -0.48 -7.61 -4.28
N VAL A 27 -1.26 -6.55 -4.18
CA VAL A 27 -2.31 -6.42 -3.16
C VAL A 27 -3.46 -7.39 -3.42
N SER A 28 -3.96 -7.44 -4.65
CA SER A 28 -5.06 -8.32 -5.02
C SER A 28 -4.73 -9.79 -4.77
N GLU A 29 -3.56 -10.24 -5.24
CA GLU A 29 -3.10 -11.63 -5.09
C GLU A 29 -2.80 -12.02 -3.63
N SER A 30 -2.32 -11.08 -2.81
CA SER A 30 -1.89 -11.38 -1.43
C SER A 30 -3.00 -11.22 -0.38
N ALA A 31 -3.91 -10.27 -0.60
CA ALA A 31 -4.95 -9.90 0.36
C ALA A 31 -6.36 -10.27 -0.11
N GLY A 32 -6.55 -10.63 -1.38
CA GLY A 32 -7.86 -10.99 -1.93
C GLY A 32 -8.81 -9.80 -2.03
N PHE A 33 -8.26 -8.61 -2.30
CA PHE A 33 -9.06 -7.44 -2.64
C PHE A 33 -9.24 -7.38 -4.15
N GLU A 34 -10.45 -7.06 -4.60
CA GLU A 34 -10.71 -6.79 -6.01
C GLU A 34 -9.89 -5.56 -6.47
N PRO A 35 -9.21 -5.64 -7.62
CA PRO A 35 -8.31 -4.58 -8.05
C PRO A 35 -9.03 -3.25 -8.35
N GLU A 36 -10.31 -3.31 -8.74
CA GLU A 36 -11.12 -2.13 -9.11
C GLU A 36 -11.43 -1.22 -7.91
N ILE A 37 -11.40 -1.77 -6.70
CA ILE A 37 -11.65 -1.03 -5.46
C ILE A 37 -10.36 -0.63 -4.75
N PHE A 38 -9.19 -0.80 -5.36
CA PHE A 38 -7.91 -0.48 -4.75
C PHE A 38 -7.33 0.83 -5.28
N GLY A 39 -7.11 1.79 -4.38
CA GLY A 39 -6.51 3.08 -4.71
C GLY A 39 -5.00 3.12 -4.44
N ILE A 40 -4.24 3.80 -5.29
CA ILE A 40 -2.83 4.13 -5.03
C ILE A 40 -2.62 5.63 -5.18
N ARG A 41 -1.90 6.23 -4.23
CA ARG A 41 -1.43 7.60 -4.30
C ARG A 41 0.08 7.65 -4.16
N PHE A 42 0.76 8.27 -5.12
CA PHE A 42 2.21 8.53 -5.01
C PHE A 42 2.44 9.89 -4.31
N LEU A 43 3.23 9.88 -3.26
CA LEU A 43 3.70 11.05 -2.51
C LEU A 43 5.19 11.24 -2.83
N GLU A 44 5.45 11.98 -3.90
CA GLU A 44 6.80 12.15 -4.42
C GLU A 44 7.51 13.35 -3.79
N TYR A 45 8.82 13.21 -3.58
CA TYR A 45 9.66 14.28 -3.09
C TYR A 45 10.93 14.46 -3.94
N ASP A 46 11.48 15.67 -3.88
CA ASP A 46 12.73 16.06 -4.53
C ASP A 46 13.94 15.80 -3.61
N GLU A 47 15.15 15.88 -4.18
CA GLU A 47 16.39 15.71 -3.41
C GLU A 47 16.48 16.71 -2.24
N GLY A 48 17.03 16.26 -1.12
CA GLY A 48 17.17 17.08 0.10
C GLY A 48 15.89 17.24 0.93
N VAL A 49 14.76 16.66 0.51
CA VAL A 49 13.48 16.78 1.23
C VAL A 49 13.30 15.70 2.30
N ALA A 50 13.79 14.49 2.05
CA ALA A 50 13.64 13.36 2.96
C ALA A 50 14.98 12.97 3.58
N ALA A 51 14.93 12.45 4.81
CA ALA A 51 16.11 11.97 5.54
C ALA A 51 15.90 10.57 6.11
N CYS A 52 16.98 9.81 6.20
CA CYS A 52 17.03 8.54 6.92
C CYS A 52 18.26 8.55 7.84
N GLY A 53 18.11 8.11 9.09
CA GLY A 53 19.22 8.10 10.05
C GLY A 53 19.86 9.47 10.32
N GLY A 54 19.11 10.57 10.14
CA GLY A 54 19.62 11.94 10.29
C GLY A 54 20.32 12.52 9.06
N MET A 55 20.39 11.78 7.94
CA MET A 55 21.04 12.21 6.71
C MET A 55 20.01 12.48 5.62
N LEU A 56 20.08 13.66 5.00
CA LEU A 56 19.26 14.00 3.82
C LEU A 56 19.66 13.14 2.63
N TRP A 57 18.67 12.64 1.90
CA TRP A 57 18.89 11.90 0.67
C TRP A 57 19.08 12.82 -0.54
N ASN A 58 19.99 12.44 -1.44
CA ASN A 58 20.16 13.03 -2.76
C ASN A 58 20.45 11.93 -3.79
N ALA A 59 20.32 12.21 -5.09
CA ALA A 59 20.45 11.18 -6.12
C ALA A 59 21.87 10.59 -6.22
N GLY A 60 22.88 11.27 -5.69
CA GLY A 60 24.26 10.80 -5.59
C GLY A 60 24.56 9.97 -4.33
N SER A 61 23.59 9.81 -3.43
CA SER A 61 23.79 9.09 -2.17
C SER A 61 23.94 7.59 -2.42
N LYS A 62 24.86 6.96 -1.67
CA LYS A 62 25.01 5.50 -1.67
C LYS A 62 23.86 4.80 -0.94
N ASP A 63 23.24 5.51 -0.01
CA ASP A 63 22.14 4.99 0.80
C ASP A 63 20.81 5.04 0.05
N ALA A 64 19.93 4.10 0.38
CA ALA A 64 18.57 4.09 -0.15
C ALA A 64 17.81 5.35 0.30
N PRO A 65 16.93 5.89 -0.55
CA PRO A 65 16.03 6.97 -0.17
C PRO A 65 15.09 6.54 0.97
N TYR A 66 14.49 7.52 1.63
CA TYR A 66 13.37 7.24 2.53
C TYR A 66 12.18 6.73 1.72
N LEU A 67 11.83 5.47 1.90
CA LEU A 67 10.74 4.80 1.20
C LEU A 67 9.71 4.36 2.23
N HIS A 68 8.48 4.84 2.10
CA HIS A 68 7.45 4.56 3.09
C HIS A 68 6.10 4.29 2.44
N PHE A 69 5.50 3.18 2.82
CA PHE A 69 4.20 2.75 2.35
C PHE A 69 3.22 2.78 3.51
N LEU A 70 2.06 3.39 3.29
CA LEU A 70 0.96 3.39 4.24
C LEU A 70 -0.25 2.74 3.58
N LEU A 71 -0.55 1.52 3.99
CA LEU A 71 -1.68 0.76 3.50
C LEU A 71 -2.86 0.92 4.46
N TYR A 72 -3.92 1.56 3.99
CA TYR A 72 -5.22 1.57 4.65
C TYR A 72 -6.03 0.41 4.11
N CYS A 73 -6.39 -0.53 4.98
CA CYS A 73 -7.16 -1.69 4.55
C CYS A 73 -8.06 -2.23 5.67
N PRO A 74 -9.01 -3.09 5.31
CA PRO A 74 -9.69 -3.97 6.26
C PRO A 74 -8.70 -4.85 7.02
N ARG A 75 -9.15 -5.44 8.14
CA ARG A 75 -8.31 -6.32 8.94
C ARG A 75 -7.81 -7.52 8.11
N LEU A 76 -6.53 -7.85 8.25
CA LEU A 76 -5.84 -8.95 7.60
C LEU A 76 -5.32 -9.93 8.64
N SER A 77 -5.29 -11.22 8.29
CA SER A 77 -4.58 -12.21 9.11
C SER A 77 -3.08 -11.94 9.11
N ARG A 78 -2.36 -12.49 10.10
CA ARG A 78 -0.88 -12.39 10.16
C ARG A 78 -0.22 -12.91 8.89
N ALA A 79 -0.68 -14.04 8.36
CA ALA A 79 -0.14 -14.65 7.14
C ALA A 79 -0.36 -13.74 5.92
N GLN A 80 -1.55 -13.16 5.79
CA GLN A 80 -1.83 -12.18 4.72
C GLN A 80 -0.94 -10.94 4.84
N LYS A 81 -0.73 -10.39 6.04
CA LYS A 81 0.17 -9.24 6.25
C LYS A 81 1.61 -9.55 5.79
N GLN A 82 2.12 -10.73 6.12
CA GLN A 82 3.47 -11.16 5.72
C GLN A 82 3.59 -11.37 4.21
N SER A 83 2.62 -12.07 3.61
CA SER A 83 2.56 -12.27 2.16
C SER A 83 2.50 -10.93 1.42
N LEU A 84 1.63 -10.04 1.89
CA LEU A 84 1.41 -8.72 1.32
C LEU A 84 2.66 -7.82 1.38
N ALA A 85 3.31 -7.75 2.55
CA ALA A 85 4.53 -6.96 2.71
C ALA A 85 5.65 -7.47 1.79
N THR A 86 5.76 -8.79 1.62
CA THR A 86 6.73 -9.42 0.73
C THR A 86 6.42 -9.09 -0.73
N ALA A 87 5.17 -9.25 -1.15
CA ALA A 87 4.74 -9.01 -2.52
C ALA A 87 4.87 -7.53 -2.91
N LEU A 88 4.47 -6.60 -2.03
CA LEU A 88 4.61 -5.15 -2.24
C LEU A 88 6.07 -4.75 -2.42
N SER A 89 6.96 -5.22 -1.55
CA SER A 89 8.40 -4.92 -1.62
C SER A 89 9.00 -5.47 -2.91
N ALA A 90 8.69 -6.72 -3.27
CA ALA A 90 9.18 -7.34 -4.50
C ALA A 90 8.67 -6.61 -5.74
N ALA A 91 7.39 -6.24 -5.78
CA ALA A 91 6.79 -5.48 -6.87
C ALA A 91 7.50 -4.14 -7.07
N PHE A 92 7.72 -3.38 -6.00
CA PHE A 92 8.39 -2.08 -6.04
C PHE A 92 9.82 -2.18 -6.58
N VAL A 93 10.63 -3.07 -5.99
CA VAL A 93 12.01 -3.34 -6.41
C VAL A 93 12.07 -3.79 -7.87
N SER A 94 11.14 -4.66 -8.30
CA SER A 94 11.12 -5.19 -9.66
C SER A 94 10.91 -4.12 -10.73
N VAL A 95 10.20 -3.04 -10.41
CA VAL A 95 9.95 -1.92 -11.32
C VAL A 95 11.12 -0.96 -11.32
N LEU A 96 11.62 -0.57 -10.15
CA LEU A 96 12.71 0.40 -10.03
C LEU A 96 14.09 -0.17 -10.38
N LYS A 97 14.25 -1.50 -10.38
CA LYS A 97 15.54 -2.18 -10.58
C LYS A 97 16.59 -1.74 -9.55
N LYS A 98 16.14 -1.50 -8.32
CA LYS A 98 16.97 -1.09 -7.18
C LYS A 98 16.74 -2.09 -6.03
N PRO A 99 17.58 -3.14 -5.89
CA PRO A 99 17.34 -4.22 -4.94
C PRO A 99 17.32 -3.74 -3.48
N ASP A 100 18.11 -2.72 -3.15
CA ASP A 100 18.22 -2.19 -1.78
C ASP A 100 17.15 -1.13 -1.47
N TRP A 101 16.27 -0.80 -2.42
CA TRP A 101 15.18 0.16 -2.24
C TRP A 101 13.95 -0.53 -1.67
N LEU A 102 14.06 -0.94 -0.40
CA LEU A 102 13.00 -1.62 0.32
C LEU A 102 12.18 -0.62 1.15
N PRO A 103 10.85 -0.53 0.93
CA PRO A 103 10.02 0.38 1.69
C PRO A 103 9.76 -0.11 3.11
N VAL A 104 9.66 0.82 4.06
CA VAL A 104 8.99 0.56 5.34
C VAL A 104 7.48 0.55 5.10
N ILE A 105 6.80 -0.54 5.45
CA ILE A 105 5.36 -0.71 5.21
C ILE A 105 4.60 -0.67 6.52
N HIS A 106 3.72 0.32 6.68
CA HIS A 106 2.73 0.39 7.74
C HIS A 106 1.37 -0.09 7.23
N ILE A 107 0.71 -0.95 8.00
CA ILE A 107 -0.64 -1.46 7.70
C ILE A 107 -1.60 -0.88 8.73
N CYS A 108 -2.45 0.03 8.29
CA CYS A 108 -3.48 0.69 9.08
C CYS A 108 -4.83 0.01 8.82
N GLU A 109 -5.25 -0.80 9.80
CA GLU A 109 -6.49 -1.58 9.68
C GLU A 109 -7.69 -0.78 10.16
N HIS A 110 -8.79 -0.79 9.39
CA HIS A 110 -10.04 -0.16 9.78
C HIS A 110 -11.27 -1.03 9.46
N PRO A 111 -12.35 -0.89 10.25
CA PRO A 111 -13.71 -1.22 9.86
C PRO A 111 -14.06 -0.77 8.42
N TYR A 112 -14.71 -1.61 7.62
CA TYR A 112 -15.35 -1.20 6.35
C TYR A 112 -16.40 -0.07 6.51
N ASP A 113 -17.10 -0.02 7.65
CA ASP A 113 -18.13 0.97 7.99
C ASP A 113 -17.54 2.34 8.34
N ASN A 114 -16.20 2.44 8.41
CA ASN A 114 -15.51 3.71 8.59
C ASN A 114 -15.11 4.36 7.26
N ILE A 115 -15.47 3.76 6.12
CA ILE A 115 -15.10 4.25 4.80
C ILE A 115 -16.35 4.62 4.01
N VAL A 116 -16.35 5.82 3.43
CA VAL A 116 -17.41 6.30 2.55
C VAL A 116 -16.90 6.35 1.12
N VAL A 117 -17.64 5.75 0.18
CA VAL A 117 -17.37 5.83 -1.26
C VAL A 117 -18.66 6.24 -1.96
N GLY A 118 -18.57 7.27 -2.82
CA GLY A 118 -19.74 7.77 -3.55
C GLY A 118 -20.90 8.22 -2.64
N GLY A 119 -20.60 8.67 -1.42
CA GLY A 119 -21.60 9.11 -0.44
C GLY A 119 -22.30 7.98 0.34
N LYS A 120 -21.87 6.72 0.19
CA LYS A 120 -22.37 5.56 0.95
C LYS A 120 -21.27 4.90 1.76
N LEU A 121 -21.62 4.21 2.85
CA LEU A 121 -20.65 3.34 3.54
C LEU A 121 -20.13 2.28 2.58
N LEU A 122 -18.90 1.83 2.75
CA LEU A 122 -18.31 0.87 1.82
C LEU A 122 -19.07 -0.46 1.81
N SER A 123 -19.56 -0.89 2.98
CA SER A 123 -20.44 -2.04 3.13
C SER A 123 -21.75 -1.88 2.35
N ASP A 124 -22.29 -0.67 2.24
CA ASP A 124 -23.50 -0.37 1.45
C ASP A 124 -23.22 -0.18 -0.05
N ALA A 125 -21.98 0.16 -0.41
CA ALA A 125 -21.58 0.40 -1.80
C ALA A 125 -21.11 -0.88 -2.51
N TYR A 126 -20.62 -1.88 -1.76
CA TYR A 126 -20.04 -3.12 -2.32
C TYR A 126 -20.44 -4.34 -1.49
N ASP A 127 -21.25 -5.23 -2.07
CA ASP A 127 -21.81 -6.43 -1.40
C ASP A 127 -20.73 -7.35 -0.79
N GLU A 128 -19.59 -7.50 -1.46
CA GLU A 128 -18.43 -8.24 -0.95
C GLU A 128 -17.99 -7.73 0.43
N CYS A 129 -17.99 -6.41 0.62
CA CYS A 129 -17.52 -5.78 1.85
C CYS A 129 -18.52 -6.00 2.99
N ALA A 130 -19.82 -6.05 2.69
CA ALA A 130 -20.86 -6.43 3.65
C ALA A 130 -20.79 -7.90 4.06
N GLN A 131 -20.45 -8.80 3.13
CA GLN A 131 -20.42 -10.24 3.35
C GLN A 131 -19.14 -10.75 4.02
N LYS A 132 -18.03 -10.00 3.88
CA LYS A 132 -16.75 -10.33 4.50
C LYS A 132 -16.89 -10.22 6.04
N ARG A 133 -17.03 -11.38 6.71
CA ARG A 133 -17.29 -11.68 8.14
C ARG A 133 -16.40 -10.99 9.21
N PHE A 134 -15.58 -10.01 8.87
CA PHE A 134 -14.56 -9.44 9.76
C PHE A 134 -15.10 -8.75 11.02
N TYR A 135 -16.41 -8.47 11.08
CA TYR A 135 -17.06 -7.82 12.22
C TYR A 135 -17.79 -8.73 13.19
N TYR A 136 -18.20 -9.93 12.74
CA TYR A 136 -19.18 -10.72 13.47
C TYR A 136 -18.57 -11.80 14.38
N ASP A 137 -17.26 -12.03 14.31
CA ASP A 137 -16.54 -12.98 15.20
C ASP A 137 -15.95 -12.32 16.46
N MET A 138 -16.41 -11.14 16.85
CA MET A 138 -16.09 -10.54 18.17
C MET A 138 -17.07 -10.97 19.27
N GLY A 139 -17.88 -12.02 19.04
CA GLY A 139 -18.93 -12.47 19.96
C GLY A 139 -19.05 -13.98 20.16
N ALA A 140 -18.06 -14.78 19.80
CA ALA A 140 -18.07 -16.22 20.07
C ALA A 140 -16.67 -16.80 20.28
N VAL A 141 -16.03 -16.47 21.41
CA VAL A 141 -15.58 -17.41 22.48
C VAL A 141 -15.41 -16.61 23.76
#